data_AF-A0A9D9N4G8-F1
#
_entry.id   AF-A0A9D9N4G8-F1
#
_cell.length_a   1.000
_cell.length_b   1.000
_cell.length_c   1.000
_cell.angle_alpha   90.00
_cell.angle_beta   90.00
_cell.angle_gamma   90.00
#
_symmetry.space_group_name_H-M   'P 1'
#
loop_
_entity.id
_entity.type
_entity.pdbx_description
1 polymer ?
#
loop_
_entity_poly.entity_id
_entity_poly.type
_entity_poly.pdbx_seq_one_letter_code
_entity_poly.pdbx_strand_id
1 'polypeptide(L)'
;MKTEDFVSLEVAKLLKEKGYHESCNLYYYEEARIGDGELCVDWNNKFKFSFSCPTLYEAQKWIRESKKLNIMVDFDESQLWGYSILKCYDEYSLIASDDLFNTYEEALDYGILEALKLI
;
A
#
# COMPACT_ATOMS: atom_id res chain seq x y z
N MET A 1 12.70 9.70 5.04
CA MET A 1 11.36 9.41 4.53
C MET A 1 10.41 10.45 5.06
N LYS A 2 9.48 10.92 4.24
CA LYS A 2 8.38 11.82 4.58
C LYS A 2 7.10 11.01 4.78
N THR A 3 6.04 11.63 5.30
CA THR A 3 4.75 10.95 5.50
C THR A 3 4.17 10.37 4.21
N GLU A 4 4.39 11.02 3.06
CA GLU A 4 3.96 10.57 1.73
C GLU A 4 4.65 9.27 1.26
N ASP A 5 5.79 8.89 1.85
CA ASP A 5 6.49 7.65 1.50
C ASP A 5 5.83 6.40 2.11
N PHE A 6 4.83 6.58 2.98
CA PHE A 6 4.14 5.52 3.72
C PHE A 6 2.70 5.38 3.28
N VAL A 7 2.16 4.18 3.47
CA VAL A 7 0.77 3.89 3.13
C VAL A 7 -0.19 4.75 3.97
N SER A 8 -1.33 5.12 3.39
CA SER A 8 -2.39 5.78 4.16
C SER A 8 -2.96 4.87 5.25
N LEU A 9 -3.68 5.45 6.21
CA LEU A 9 -4.38 4.69 7.26
C LEU A 9 -5.39 3.70 6.67
N GLU A 10 -6.07 4.09 5.58
CA GLU A 10 -7.04 3.23 4.91
C GLU A 10 -6.34 1.97 4.37
N VAL A 11 -5.23 2.16 3.66
CA VAL A 11 -4.39 1.06 3.16
C VAL A 11 -3.83 0.22 4.32
N ALA A 12 -3.33 0.83 5.40
CA ALA A 12 -2.81 0.11 6.56
C ALA A 12 -3.86 -0.79 7.23
N LYS A 13 -5.10 -0.32 7.35
CA LYS A 13 -6.23 -1.10 7.86
C LYS A 13 -6.48 -2.32 6.97
N LEU A 14 -6.57 -2.10 5.65
CA LEU A 14 -6.85 -3.17 4.71
C LEU A 14 -5.68 -4.17 4.62
N LEU A 15 -4.42 -3.72 4.70
CA LEU A 15 -3.25 -4.59 4.79
C LEU A 15 -3.34 -5.57 5.96
N LYS A 16 -3.73 -5.06 7.15
CA LYS A 16 -3.96 -5.91 8.34
C LYS A 16 -5.04 -6.96 8.08
N GLU A 17 -6.15 -6.57 7.47
CA GLU A 17 -7.25 -7.49 7.12
C GLU A 17 -6.81 -8.56 6.11
N LYS A 18 -5.93 -8.23 5.16
CA LYS A 18 -5.40 -9.14 4.13
C LYS A 18 -4.22 -10.00 4.59
N GLY A 19 -3.81 -9.89 5.86
CA GLY A 19 -2.78 -10.71 6.49
C GLY A 19 -1.35 -10.21 6.26
N TYR A 20 -1.15 -8.89 6.16
CA TYR A 20 0.18 -8.29 6.20
C TYR A 20 0.77 -8.43 7.61
N HIS A 21 1.92 -9.09 7.74
CA HIS A 21 2.58 -9.35 9.03
C HIS A 21 4.08 -9.02 8.99
N GLU A 22 4.55 -8.29 7.98
CA GLU A 22 5.93 -7.84 7.96
C GLU A 22 6.14 -6.73 9.00
N SER A 23 7.34 -6.71 9.56
CA SER A 23 7.70 -5.75 10.59
C SER A 23 7.84 -4.34 10.03
N CYS A 24 7.30 -3.35 10.73
CA CYS A 24 7.39 -1.93 10.35
C CYS A 24 7.97 -1.11 11.50
N ASN A 25 8.66 -0.03 11.16
CA ASN A 25 9.12 0.96 12.15
C ASN A 25 7.98 1.87 12.60
N LEU A 26 7.08 2.21 11.67
CA LEU A 26 5.94 3.07 11.91
C LEU A 26 4.64 2.26 12.01
N TYR A 27 3.70 2.81 12.76
CA TYR A 27 2.35 2.26 12.89
C TYR A 27 1.33 3.35 13.17
N TYR A 28 0.09 3.08 12.78
CA TYR A 28 -1.06 3.86 13.22
C TYR A 28 -1.62 3.31 14.53
N TYR A 29 -1.95 4.19 15.46
CA TYR A 29 -2.69 3.89 16.69
C TYR A 29 -3.94 4.77 16.79
N GLU A 30 -5.07 4.18 17.19
CA GLU A 30 -6.35 4.88 17.43
C GLU A 30 -6.66 5.92 16.33
N GLU A 31 -6.57 5.49 15.07
CA GLU A 31 -7.09 6.19 13.89
C GLU A 31 -6.36 7.45 13.38
N ALA A 32 -5.23 7.90 13.94
CA ALA A 32 -4.50 9.02 13.31
C ALA A 32 -3.04 9.23 13.72
N ARG A 33 -2.56 8.61 14.80
CA ARG A 33 -1.20 8.90 15.29
C ARG A 33 -0.20 7.90 14.72
N ILE A 34 0.77 8.43 13.97
CA ILE A 34 1.99 7.70 13.64
C ILE A 34 2.84 7.67 14.91
N GLY A 35 2.96 6.49 15.52
CA GLY A 35 3.96 6.25 16.55
C GLY A 35 5.29 5.87 15.88
N ASP A 36 6.38 6.49 16.32
CA ASP A 36 7.73 5.99 16.01
C ASP A 36 8.05 4.89 17.03
N GLY A 37 8.10 3.65 16.57
CA GLY A 37 8.57 2.56 17.40
C GLY A 37 10.09 2.51 17.38
N GLU A 38 10.73 2.50 18.54
CA GLU A 38 12.19 2.32 18.65
C GLU A 38 12.70 0.99 17.99
N LEU A 39 11.80 0.10 17.55
CA LEU A 39 12.10 -1.21 16.99
C LEU A 39 11.16 -1.55 15.84
N CYS A 40 11.70 -2.22 14.82
CA CYS A 40 10.96 -2.84 13.72
C CYS A 40 10.15 -4.03 14.24
N VAL A 41 8.81 -3.93 14.23
CA VAL A 41 7.90 -4.95 14.78
C VAL A 41 6.66 -5.13 13.91
N ASP A 42 6.09 -6.34 13.93
CA ASP A 42 4.74 -6.60 13.42
C ASP A 42 3.70 -5.98 14.38
N TRP A 43 3.28 -4.76 14.06
CA TRP A 43 2.28 -4.02 14.84
C TRP A 43 0.88 -4.59 14.69
N ASN A 44 0.59 -5.35 13.63
CA ASN A 44 -0.72 -5.93 13.43
C ASN A 44 -1.06 -6.99 14.48
N ASN A 45 -0.04 -7.70 14.98
CA ASN A 45 -0.17 -8.73 16.01
C ASN A 45 0.17 -8.25 17.44
N LYS A 46 0.75 -7.05 17.60
CA LYS A 46 1.19 -6.55 18.91
C LYS A 46 0.06 -5.91 19.73
N PHE A 47 -0.79 -5.11 19.10
CA PHE A 47 -1.97 -4.50 19.75
C PHE A 47 -3.21 -4.59 18.86
N LYS A 48 -4.39 -4.67 19.49
CA LYS A 48 -5.67 -4.80 18.78
C LYS A 48 -5.93 -3.64 17.81
N PHE A 49 -5.63 -2.43 18.25
CA PHE A 49 -5.93 -1.17 17.54
C PHE A 49 -4.70 -0.53 16.88
N SER A 50 -3.63 -1.31 16.66
CA SER A 50 -2.47 -0.88 15.88
C SER A 50 -2.50 -1.46 14.47
N PHE A 51 -2.01 -0.66 13.52
CA PHE A 51 -1.88 -1.03 12.12
C PHE A 51 -0.44 -0.75 11.67
N SER A 52 0.26 -1.76 11.18
CA SER A 52 1.59 -1.59 10.58
C SER A 52 1.51 -0.55 9.45
N CYS A 53 2.44 0.41 9.46
CA CYS A 53 2.52 1.47 8.46
C CYS A 53 3.82 1.28 7.65
N PRO A 54 3.82 0.35 6.68
CA PRO A 54 4.95 0.18 5.78
C PRO A 54 5.11 1.36 4.84
N THR A 55 6.30 1.46 4.25
CA THR A 55 6.49 2.30 3.07
C THR A 55 5.62 1.81 1.91
N LEU A 56 5.30 2.70 0.97
CA LEU A 56 4.60 2.32 -0.26
C LEU A 56 5.34 1.19 -1.00
N TYR A 57 6.68 1.21 -0.99
CA TYR A 57 7.51 0.16 -1.57
C TYR A 57 7.34 -1.20 -0.89
N GLU A 58 7.37 -1.25 0.44
CA GLU A 58 7.21 -2.49 1.21
C GLU A 58 5.83 -3.10 0.98
N ALA A 59 4.77 -2.28 1.00
CA ALA A 59 3.41 -2.74 0.69
C ALA A 59 3.29 -3.24 -0.76
N GLN A 60 3.79 -2.48 -1.74
CA GLN A 60 3.79 -2.89 -3.15
C GLN A 60 4.56 -4.20 -3.38
N LYS A 61 5.73 -4.34 -2.73
CA LYS A 61 6.56 -5.55 -2.80
C LYS A 61 5.82 -6.75 -2.22
N TRP A 62 5.21 -6.62 -1.05
CA TRP A 62 4.46 -7.71 -0.41
C TRP A 62 3.29 -8.16 -1.29
N ILE A 63 2.53 -7.23 -1.87
CA ILE A 63 1.45 -7.54 -2.81
C ILE A 63 2.00 -8.33 -4.01
N ARG A 64 3.10 -7.87 -4.61
CA ARG A 64 3.73 -8.54 -5.76
C ARG A 64 4.19 -9.96 -5.42
N GLU A 65 4.91 -10.13 -4.32
CA GLU A 65 5.54 -11.40 -3.97
C GLU A 65 4.54 -12.40 -3.39
N SER A 66 3.68 -11.97 -2.48
CA SER A 66 2.76 -12.84 -1.74
C SER A 66 1.39 -12.99 -2.40
N LYS A 67 0.94 -12.00 -3.17
CA LYS A 67 -0.43 -11.92 -3.70
C LYS A 67 -0.50 -11.92 -5.22
N LYS A 68 0.67 -11.90 -5.89
CA LYS A 68 0.79 -12.08 -7.35
C LYS A 68 0.08 -10.99 -8.17
N LEU A 69 -0.03 -9.79 -7.61
CA LEU A 69 -0.52 -8.59 -8.30
C LEU A 69 0.62 -7.60 -8.45
N ASN A 70 0.84 -7.07 -9.65
CA ASN A 70 1.84 -6.03 -9.87
C ASN A 70 1.15 -4.67 -10.09
N ILE A 71 1.51 -3.69 -9.28
CA ILE A 71 1.00 -2.32 -9.40
C ILE A 71 2.03 -1.51 -10.16
N MET A 72 1.62 -0.89 -11.27
CA MET A 72 2.44 0.00 -12.09
C MET A 72 1.88 1.41 -11.95
N VAL A 73 2.76 2.39 -11.91
CA VAL A 73 2.40 3.81 -11.89
C VAL A 73 2.97 4.44 -13.14
N ASP A 74 2.15 5.21 -13.83
CA ASP A 74 2.47 5.84 -15.10
C ASP A 74 2.17 7.34 -15.07
N PHE A 75 2.80 8.08 -15.97
CA PHE A 75 2.66 9.53 -16.07
C PHE A 75 2.09 9.85 -17.46
N ASP A 76 0.94 10.52 -17.47
CA ASP A 76 0.17 10.74 -18.68
C ASP A 76 0.53 12.07 -19.38
N GLU A 77 -0.06 12.29 -20.57
CA GLU A 77 0.13 13.53 -21.34
C GLU A 77 -0.46 14.76 -20.64
N SER A 78 -1.40 14.56 -19.72
CA SER A 78 -2.00 15.60 -18.87
C SER A 78 -1.08 16.09 -17.76
N GLN A 79 0.13 15.51 -17.65
CA GLN A 79 1.08 15.74 -16.56
C GLN A 79 0.54 15.28 -15.19
N LEU A 80 -0.26 14.21 -15.19
CA LEU A 80 -0.81 13.59 -13.99
C LEU A 80 -0.33 12.13 -13.90
N TRP A 81 -0.45 11.57 -12.70
CA TRP A 81 -0.06 10.19 -12.42
C TRP A 81 -1.28 9.28 -12.43
N GLY A 82 -1.17 8.14 -13.10
CA GLY A 82 -2.14 7.05 -13.07
C GLY A 82 -1.54 5.79 -12.48
N TYR A 83 -2.37 4.76 -12.29
CA TYR A 83 -1.89 3.43 -11.95
C TYR A 83 -2.61 2.35 -12.75
N SER A 84 -1.98 1.19 -12.81
CA SER A 84 -2.59 -0.03 -13.34
C SER A 84 -2.19 -1.25 -12.53
N ILE A 85 -3.11 -2.21 -12.43
CA ILE A 85 -2.91 -3.46 -11.71
C ILE A 85 -2.85 -4.60 -12.74
N LEU A 86 -1.70 -5.26 -12.79
CA LEU A 86 -1.46 -6.40 -13.63
C LEU A 86 -1.57 -7.70 -12.82
N LYS A 87 -2.49 -8.57 -13.21
CA LYS A 87 -2.51 -9.98 -12.81
C LYS A 87 -1.68 -10.75 -13.84
N CYS A 88 -0.50 -11.23 -13.46
CA CYS A 88 0.44 -11.83 -14.41
C CYS A 88 0.75 -13.32 -14.19
N TYR A 89 0.22 -13.94 -13.13
CA TYR A 89 0.63 -15.29 -12.73
C TYR A 89 -0.37 -16.40 -13.07
N ASP A 90 -1.68 -16.12 -13.12
CA ASP A 90 -2.71 -17.13 -13.45
C ASP A 90 -3.39 -16.82 -14.79
N GLU A 91 -4.06 -15.67 -14.89
CA GLU A 91 -4.62 -15.12 -16.13
C GLU A 91 -4.07 -13.72 -16.35
N TYR A 92 -3.56 -13.45 -17.55
CA TYR A 92 -3.06 -12.12 -17.89
C TYR A 92 -4.25 -11.16 -18.00
N SER A 93 -4.39 -10.28 -17.01
CA SER A 93 -5.38 -9.20 -17.04
C SER A 93 -4.77 -7.91 -16.54
N LEU A 94 -4.98 -6.83 -17.29
CA LEU A 94 -4.58 -5.48 -16.91
C LEU A 94 -5.83 -4.68 -16.54
N ILE A 95 -5.84 -4.11 -15.35
CA ILE A 95 -6.86 -3.18 -14.88
C ILE A 95 -6.20 -1.80 -14.87
N ALA A 96 -6.53 -0.96 -15.85
CA ALA A 96 -6.07 0.42 -15.88
C ALA A 96 -7.01 1.30 -15.06
N SER A 97 -6.45 2.24 -14.30
CA SER A 97 -7.21 3.27 -13.60
C SER A 97 -7.66 4.36 -14.58
N ASP A 98 -8.88 4.88 -14.36
CA ASP A 98 -9.31 6.16 -14.93
C ASP A 98 -9.03 7.33 -13.98
N ASP A 99 -8.64 7.05 -12.72
CA ASP A 99 -8.27 8.06 -11.72
C ASP A 99 -6.85 8.59 -11.96
N LEU A 100 -6.71 9.91 -11.84
CA LEU A 100 -5.47 10.66 -12.03
C LEU A 100 -5.11 11.47 -10.78
N PHE A 101 -3.81 11.54 -10.49
CA PHE A 101 -3.26 12.09 -9.24
C PHE A 101 -2.17 13.12 -9.51
N ASN A 102 -1.92 14.01 -8.52
CA ASN A 102 -0.91 15.05 -8.66
C ASN A 102 0.51 14.53 -8.36
N THR A 103 0.62 13.45 -7.58
CA THR A 103 1.90 12.86 -7.21
C THR A 103 1.95 11.36 -7.51
N TYR A 104 3.18 10.86 -7.64
CA TYR A 104 3.45 9.44 -7.79
C TYR A 104 2.99 8.66 -6.56
N GLU A 105 3.22 9.22 -5.37
CA GLU A 105 2.88 8.60 -4.08
C GLU A 105 1.36 8.44 -3.91
N GLU A 106 0.57 9.44 -4.31
CA GLU A 106 -0.90 9.36 -4.31
C GLU A 106 -1.40 8.25 -5.24
N ALA A 107 -0.87 8.19 -6.47
CA ALA A 107 -1.24 7.16 -7.43
C ALA A 107 -0.84 5.75 -6.94
N LEU A 108 0.34 5.62 -6.33
CA LEU A 108 0.81 4.34 -5.80
C LEU A 108 -0.01 3.88 -4.60
N ASP A 109 -0.33 4.77 -3.65
CA ASP A 109 -1.15 4.43 -2.48
C ASP A 109 -2.57 3.99 -2.90
N TYR A 110 -3.19 4.70 -3.85
CA TYR A 110 -4.47 4.30 -4.44
C TYR A 110 -4.39 2.97 -5.20
N GLY A 111 -3.32 2.76 -5.99
CA GLY A 111 -3.10 1.49 -6.67
C GLY A 111 -2.92 0.32 -5.69
N ILE A 112 -2.28 0.55 -4.54
CA ILE A 112 -2.19 -0.42 -3.45
C ILE A 112 -3.57 -0.70 -2.86
N LEU A 113 -4.36 0.34 -2.59
CA LEU A 113 -5.72 0.21 -2.06
C LEU A 113 -6.60 -0.68 -2.97
N GLU A 114 -6.65 -0.38 -4.26
CA GLU A 114 -7.44 -1.17 -5.22
C GLU A 114 -6.90 -2.58 -5.40
N ALA A 115 -5.58 -2.77 -5.41
CA ALA A 115 -4.99 -4.11 -5.47
C ALA A 115 -5.39 -4.97 -4.26
N LEU A 116 -5.43 -4.38 -3.06
CA LEU A 116 -5.87 -5.09 -1.86
C LEU A 116 -7.34 -5.51 -1.91
N LYS A 117 -8.20 -4.74 -2.58
CA LYS A 117 -9.63 -5.10 -2.76
C LYS A 117 -9.83 -6.32 -3.66
N LEU A 118 -8.83 -6.67 -4.49
CA LEU A 118 -8.86 -7.83 -5.38
C LEU A 118 -8.40 -9.15 -4.72
N ILE A 119 -7.90 -9.09 -3.48
CA ILE A 119 -7.34 -10.23 -2.73
C ILE A 119 -8.38 -10.85 -1.80
#